data_AF-A0A0N0VL77-F1
#
_entry.id   AF-A0A0N0VL77-F1
#
_cell.length_a   1.000
_cell.length_b   1.000
_cell.length_c   1.000
_cell.angle_alpha   90.00
_cell.angle_beta   90.00
_cell.angle_gamma   90.00
#
_symmetry.space_group_name_H-M   'P 1'
#
loop_
_entity.id
_entity.type
_entity.pdbx_description
1 polymer ?
#
loop_
_entity_poly.entity_id
_entity_poly.type
_entity_poly.pdbx_seq_one_letter_code
_entity_poly.pdbx_strand_id
1 'polypeptide(L)' 'MGNKLQLIAELAFAGFLIGLLIGPDTLDQFFGLTYNNSVAVNLIVGTLAGASLGLLGSFLPRHETE' A
#
# COMPACT_ATOMS: atom_id res chain seq x y z
N MET A 1 -0.27 -7.33 -20.90
CA MET A 1 -0.58 -7.78 -19.52
C MET A 1 0.56 -7.54 -18.52
N GLY A 2 1.84 -7.78 -18.88
CA GLY A 2 2.97 -7.63 -17.93
C GLY A 2 3.10 -6.25 -17.26
N ASN A 3 2.84 -5.16 -18.00
CA ASN A 3 3.02 -3.80 -17.50
C ASN A 3 2.02 -3.39 -16.39
N LYS A 4 0.85 -4.03 -16.32
CA LYS A 4 -0.15 -3.78 -15.27
C LYS A 4 0.19 -4.51 -13.98
N LEU A 5 0.60 -5.77 -14.08
CA LEU A 5 1.05 -6.57 -12.94
C LEU A 5 2.29 -5.96 -12.28
N GLN A 6 3.22 -5.43 -13.08
CA GLN A 6 4.39 -4.71 -12.56
C GLN A 6 3.99 -3.47 -11.75
N LEU A 7 3.09 -2.62 -12.28
CA LEU A 7 2.61 -1.44 -11.56
C LEU A 7 1.94 -1.81 -10.23
N ILE A 8 1.12 -2.87 -10.23
CA ILE A 8 0.49 -3.36 -9.01
C ILE A 8 1.53 -3.84 -7.99
N ALA A 9 2.55 -4.58 -8.44
CA ALA A 9 3.61 -5.07 -7.57
C ALA A 9 4.47 -3.92 -7.00
N GLU A 10 4.83 -2.93 -7.82
CA GLU A 10 5.58 -1.75 -7.39
C GLU A 10 4.82 -0.94 -6.34
N LEU A 11 3.52 -0.70 -6.57
CA LEU A 11 2.71 0.06 -5.61
C LEU A 11 2.37 -0.75 -4.36
N ALA A 12 2.17 -2.07 -4.46
CA ALA A 12 2.04 -2.93 -3.30
C ALA A 12 3.32 -2.92 -2.44
N PHE A 13 4.49 -2.99 -3.07
CA PHE A 13 5.78 -2.91 -2.38
C PHE A 13 6.03 -1.52 -1.77
N ALA A 14 5.70 -0.44 -2.49
CA ALA A 14 5.75 0.91 -1.95
C ALA A 14 4.83 1.07 -0.73
N GLY A 15 3.61 0.53 -0.82
CA GLY A 15 2.65 0.51 0.29
C GLY A 15 3.16 -0.28 1.49
N PHE A 16 3.83 -1.43 1.28
CA PHE A 16 4.49 -2.20 2.33
C PHE A 16 5.60 -1.39 3.03
N LEU A 17 6.47 -0.71 2.26
CA LEU A 17 7.53 0.12 2.81
C LEU A 17 6.98 1.32 3.60
N ILE A 18 5.89 1.92 3.12
CA ILE A 18 5.17 2.96 3.88
C ILE A 18 4.61 2.35 5.18
N GLY A 19 4.01 1.17 5.14
CA GLY A 19 3.55 0.44 6.33
C GLY A 19 4.66 0.14 7.34
N LEU A 20 5.90 -0.08 6.90
CA LEU A 20 7.08 -0.19 7.78
C LEU A 20 7.46 1.16 8.40
N LEU A 21 7.34 2.24 7.63
CA LEU A 21 7.73 3.59 8.07
C LEU A 21 6.73 4.19 9.06
N ILE A 22 5.46 3.83 8.90
CA ILE A 22 4.40 4.24 9.81
C ILE A 22 4.57 3.47 11.13
N GLY A 23 4.87 4.19 12.21
CA GLY A 23 5.19 3.62 13.52
C GLY A 23 4.13 2.64 14.06
N PRO A 24 4.52 1.70 14.93
CA PRO A 24 3.65 0.59 15.36
C PRO A 24 2.31 1.06 15.93
N ASP A 25 2.30 2.14 16.70
CA ASP A 25 1.10 2.59 17.42
C ASP A 25 0.21 3.54 16.62
N THR A 26 0.52 3.78 15.34
CA THR A 26 -0.23 4.74 14.52
C THR A 26 -1.69 4.33 14.29
N LEU A 27 -1.98 3.07 14.01
CA LEU A 27 -3.37 2.61 13.86
C LEU A 27 -4.14 2.73 15.17
N ASP A 28 -3.47 2.55 16.31
CA ASP A 28 -4.05 2.77 17.63
C ASP A 28 -4.31 4.27 17.87
N GLN A 29 -3.35 5.14 17.51
CA GLN A 29 -3.46 6.59 17.69
C GLN A 29 -4.49 7.25 16.75
N PHE A 30 -4.62 6.78 15.51
CA PHE A 30 -5.53 7.38 14.52
C PHE A 30 -6.93 6.77 14.54
N PHE A 31 -7.05 5.48 14.84
CA PHE A 31 -8.32 4.74 14.74
C PHE A 31 -8.74 4.05 16.04
N GLY A 32 -7.93 4.08 17.11
CA GLY A 32 -8.22 3.41 18.37
C GLY A 32 -8.19 1.88 18.28
N LEU A 33 -7.52 1.34 17.25
CA LEU A 33 -7.47 -0.09 16.99
C LEU A 33 -6.20 -0.70 17.58
N THR A 34 -6.33 -1.30 18.76
CA THR A 34 -5.23 -1.99 19.42
C THR A 34 -5.11 -3.42 18.90
N TYR A 35 -3.93 -3.78 18.37
CA TYR A 35 -3.62 -5.12 17.89
C TYR A 35 -2.41 -5.69 18.63
N ASN A 36 -2.39 -7.01 18.84
CA ASN A 36 -1.23 -7.70 19.44
C ASN A 36 0.06 -7.55 18.62
N ASN A 37 -0.06 -7.26 17.32
CA ASN A 37 1.08 -7.04 16.43
C ASN A 37 0.78 -5.91 15.45
N SER A 38 0.79 -4.67 15.96
CA SER A 38 0.46 -3.48 15.16
C SER A 38 1.41 -3.27 13.98
N VAL A 39 2.67 -3.68 14.08
CA VAL A 39 3.61 -3.65 12.96
C VAL A 39 3.12 -4.52 11.80
N ALA A 40 2.73 -5.77 12.08
CA ALA A 40 2.21 -6.66 11.04
C ALA A 40 0.93 -6.11 10.41
N VAL A 41 0.06 -5.48 11.20
CA VAL A 41 -1.15 -4.86 10.68
C VAL A 41 -0.82 -3.67 9.78
N ASN A 42 0.10 -2.79 10.18
CA ASN A 42 0.54 -1.66 9.34
C ASN A 42 1.10 -2.14 8.01
N LEU A 43 1.88 -3.23 8.02
CA LEU A 43 2.43 -3.85 6.82
C LEU A 43 1.33 -4.36 5.89
N ILE A 44 0.36 -5.07 6.42
CA ILE A 44 -0.75 -5.64 5.64
C ILE A 44 -1.60 -4.50 5.08
N VAL A 45 -1.97 -3.53 5.89
CA VAL A 45 -2.80 -2.37 5.48
C VAL A 45 -2.07 -1.55 4.42
N GLY A 46 -0.79 -1.26 4.62
CA GLY A 46 0.03 -0.55 3.65
C GLY A 46 0.14 -1.30 2.32
N THR A 47 0.40 -2.61 2.36
CA THR A 47 0.47 -3.45 1.16
C THR A 47 -0.86 -3.48 0.41
N LEU A 48 -1.97 -3.65 1.14
CA LEU A 48 -3.32 -3.66 0.56
C LEU A 48 -3.66 -2.31 -0.08
N ALA A 49 -3.38 -1.21 0.60
CA ALA A 49 -3.59 0.13 0.06
C ALA A 49 -2.76 0.36 -1.22
N GLY A 50 -1.49 -0.03 -1.19
CA GLY A 50 -0.60 0.02 -2.36
C GLY A 50 -1.10 -0.82 -3.53
N ALA A 51 -1.50 -2.07 -3.29
CA ALA A 51 -2.05 -2.95 -4.31
C ALA A 51 -3.37 -2.43 -4.89
N SER A 52 -4.25 -1.86 -4.04
CA SER A 52 -5.48 -1.21 -4.48
C SER A 52 -5.20 0.00 -5.36
N LEU A 53 -4.25 0.85 -5.00
CA LEU A 53 -3.82 1.98 -5.83
C LEU A 53 -3.22 1.52 -7.16
N GLY A 54 -2.42 0.44 -7.16
CA GLY A 54 -1.89 -0.12 -8.39
C GLY A 54 -2.96 -0.74 -9.29
N LEU A 55 -3.98 -1.36 -8.70
CA LEU A 55 -5.14 -1.84 -9.45
C LEU A 55 -5.89 -0.66 -10.07
N LEU A 56 -6.24 0.36 -9.28
CA LEU A 56 -6.92 1.57 -9.76
C LEU A 56 -6.10 2.28 -10.85
N GLY A 57 -4.79 2.45 -10.63
CA GLY A 57 -3.86 3.03 -11.58
C GLY A 57 -3.73 2.23 -12.89
N SER A 58 -3.95 0.92 -12.85
CA SER A 58 -3.92 0.07 -14.05
C SER A 58 -5.12 0.27 -14.99
N PHE A 59 -6.17 0.95 -14.52
CA PHE A 59 -7.34 1.35 -15.30
C PHE A 59 -7.22 2.77 -15.88
N LEU A 60 -6.31 3.59 -15.35
CA LEU A 60 -6.08 4.93 -15.89
C LEU A 60 -5.33 4.85 -17.22
N PRO A 61 -5.68 5.69 -18.21
CA PRO A 61 -4.87 5.86 -19.41
C PRO A 61 -3.47 6.29 -18.98
N ARG A 62 -2.43 5.61 -19.46
CA ARG A 62 -1.06 6.14 -19.33
C ARG A 62 -0.99 7.38 -20.20
N HIS A 63 -1.06 8.55 -19.58
CA HIS A 63 -0.57 9.75 -20.22
C HIS A 63 0.94 9.57 -20.37
N GLU A 64 1.35 9.21 -21.58
CA GLU A 64 2.71 9.43 -22.05
C GLU A 64 2.93 10.94 -21.98
N THR A 65 3.49 11.42 -20.88
CA THR A 65 4.14 12.74 -20.87
C THR A 65 5.42 12.54 -21.68
N GLU A 66 5.33 12.93 -22.95
CA GLU A 66 6.46 13.12 -23.87
C GLU A 66 7.60 13.93 -23.22
#